data_AF-A0A497F4U3-F1
#
_entry.id   AF-A0A497F4U3-F1
#
_cell.length_a   1.000
_cell.length_b   1.000
_cell.length_c   1.000
_cell.angle_alpha   90.00
_cell.angle_beta   90.00
_cell.angle_gamma   90.00
#
_symmetry.space_group_name_H-M   'P 1'
#
loop_
_entity.id
_entity.type
_entity.pdbx_description
1 polymer ?
#
loop_
_entity_poly.entity_id
_entity_poly.type
_entity_poly.pdbx_seq_one_letter_code
_entity_poly.pdbx_strand_id
1 'polypeptide(L)'
;MQMRLVGIILVGCGAILLVAVFLLAYTYLVSTPYVEVKGGTLVDAITSLVNTLAAILPKLMYLIVMVVVGFILISKGIEFLTRVR
;
A
#
# COMPACT_ATOMS: atom_id res chain seq x y z
N MET A 1 -22.42 11.73 22.29
CA MET A 1 -21.22 12.53 21.91
C MET A 1 -19.98 11.65 21.68
N GLN A 2 -19.68 10.68 22.56
CA GLN A 2 -18.49 9.80 22.46
C GLN A 2 -18.39 8.98 21.15
N MET A 3 -19.49 8.41 20.64
CA MET A 3 -19.47 7.60 19.41
C MET A 3 -19.04 8.37 18.14
N ARG A 4 -19.39 9.66 18.05
CA ARG A 4 -18.95 10.52 16.93
C ARG A 4 -17.45 10.80 16.98
N LEU A 5 -16.89 10.93 18.18
CA LEU A 5 -15.47 11.19 18.39
C LEU A 5 -14.63 9.97 17.98
N VAL A 6 -15.11 8.76 18.29
CA VAL A 6 -14.52 7.49 17.81
C VAL A 6 -14.56 7.40 16.29
N GLY A 7 -15.68 7.77 15.66
CA GLY A 7 -15.80 7.81 14.20
C GLY A 7 -14.79 8.77 13.54
N ILE A 8 -14.62 9.99 14.06
CA ILE A 8 -13.63 10.96 13.54
C ILE A 8 -12.21 10.41 13.67
N ILE A 9 -11.86 9.80 14.81
CA ILE A 9 -10.53 9.21 15.02
C ILE A 9 -10.29 8.07 14.02
N LEU A 10 -11.27 7.20 13.80
CA LEU A 10 -11.16 6.09 12.83
C LEU A 10 -10.94 6.60 11.40
N VAL A 11 -11.72 7.61 10.98
CA VAL A 11 -11.55 8.23 9.65
C VAL A 11 -10.19 8.91 9.54
N GLY A 12 -9.76 9.65 10.57
CA GLY A 12 -8.46 10.33 10.60
C GLY A 12 -7.30 9.34 10.54
N CYS A 13 -7.32 8.29 11.36
CA CYS A 13 -6.33 7.22 11.33
C CYS A 13 -6.29 6.53 9.96
N GLY A 14 -7.44 6.20 9.39
CA GLY A 14 -7.50 5.59 8.05
C GLY A 14 -6.93 6.51 6.97
N ALA A 15 -7.22 7.81 7.01
CA ALA A 15 -6.67 8.78 6.08
C ALA A 15 -5.15 8.94 6.21
N ILE A 16 -4.62 9.06 7.43
CA ILE A 16 -3.18 9.13 7.69
C ILE A 16 -2.48 7.86 7.19
N LEU A 17 -3.09 6.70 7.42
CA LEU A 17 -2.55 5.41 6.99
C LEU A 17 -2.50 5.34 5.45
N LEU A 18 -3.55 5.77 4.75
CA LEU A 18 -3.54 5.85 3.28
C LEU A 18 -2.44 6.79 2.77
N VAL A 19 -2.26 7.98 3.37
CA VAL A 19 -1.19 8.91 3.00
C VAL A 19 0.19 8.27 3.20
N ALA A 20 0.41 7.59 4.32
CA ALA A 20 1.65 6.88 4.59
C ALA A 20 1.91 5.75 3.56
N VAL A 21 0.86 5.06 3.12
CA VAL A 21 0.94 4.03 2.09
C VAL A 21 1.31 4.62 0.73
N PHE A 22 0.75 5.78 0.37
CA PHE A 22 1.15 6.49 -0.85
C PHE A 22 2.59 6.98 -0.79
N LEU A 23 3.05 7.47 0.36
CA LEU A 23 4.46 7.85 0.55
C LEU A 23 5.39 6.65 0.40
N LEU A 24 5.04 5.51 1.00
CA LEU A 24 5.80 4.27 0.83
C LEU A 24 5.81 3.81 -0.63
N ALA A 25 4.67 3.80 -1.30
CA ALA A 25 4.58 3.46 -2.72
C ALA A 25 5.49 4.36 -3.58
N TYR A 26 5.51 5.67 -3.31
CA TYR A 26 6.39 6.62 -3.99
C TYR A 26 7.86 6.28 -3.75
N THR A 27 8.27 6.02 -2.51
CA THR A 27 9.65 5.63 -2.22
C THR A 27 10.04 4.34 -2.93
N TYR A 28 9.15 3.36 -3.04
CA TYR A 28 9.42 2.12 -3.76
C TYR A 28 9.59 2.32 -5.26
N LEU A 29 8.77 3.21 -5.86
CA LEU A 29 8.86 3.55 -7.28
C LEU A 29 10.17 4.27 -7.62
N VAL A 30 10.61 5.19 -6.76
CA VAL A 30 11.86 5.95 -6.97
C VAL A 30 13.09 5.08 -6.70
N SER A 31 12.98 4.12 -5.78
CA SER A 31 14.10 3.26 -5.37
C SER A 31 14.28 2.02 -6.24
N THR A 32 13.38 1.75 -7.20
CA THR A 32 13.50 0.56 -8.04
C THR A 32 14.71 0.71 -8.98
N PRO A 33 15.75 -0.13 -8.84
CA PRO A 33 16.90 -0.07 -9.73
C PRO A 33 16.46 -0.45 -11.15
N TYR A 34 16.96 0.29 -12.14
CA TYR A 34 16.81 -0.10 -13.54
C TYR A 34 17.43 -1.49 -13.73
N VAL A 35 16.71 -2.38 -14.42
CA VAL A 35 17.21 -3.71 -14.73
C VAL A 35 18.36 -3.56 -15.72
N GLU A 36 19.58 -3.49 -15.21
CA GLU A 36 20.78 -3.58 -16.05
C GLU A 36 20.89 -5.01 -16.55
N VAL A 37 20.47 -5.23 -17.80
CA VAL A 37 20.70 -6.50 -18.51
C VAL A 37 22.18 -6.56 -18.84
N LYS A 38 22.99 -7.07 -17.91
CA LYS A 38 24.38 -7.47 -18.20
C LYS A 38 24.30 -8.62 -19.22
N GLY A 39 24.90 -8.40 -20.40
CA GLY A 39 24.75 -9.22 -21.61
C GLY A 39 25.22 -10.67 -21.48
N GLY A 40 24.48 -11.48 -20.74
CA GLY A 40 24.52 -12.94 -20.73
C GLY A 40 23.25 -13.50 -21.37
N THR A 41 23.33 -14.74 -21.82
CA THR A 41 22.30 -15.56 -22.50
C THR A 41 20.82 -15.30 -22.16
N LEU A 42 19.90 -15.68 -23.07
CA LEU A 42 18.43 -15.52 -22.89
C LEU A 42 17.92 -16.02 -21.52
N VAL A 43 18.57 -17.05 -20.97
CA VAL A 43 18.31 -17.62 -19.64
C VAL A 43 18.63 -16.63 -18.51
N ASP A 44 19.70 -15.85 -18.62
CA ASP A 44 20.09 -14.84 -17.63
C ASP A 44 19.11 -13.66 -17.63
N ALA A 45 18.64 -13.27 -18.82
CA ALA A 45 17.59 -12.25 -18.95
C ALA A 45 16.27 -12.71 -18.29
N ILE A 46 15.85 -13.96 -18.52
CA ILE A 46 14.64 -14.53 -17.89
C ILE A 46 14.84 -14.65 -16.37
N THR A 47 15.98 -15.15 -15.91
CA THR A 47 16.29 -15.28 -14.48
C THR A 47 16.30 -13.92 -13.77
N SER A 48 16.87 -12.90 -14.41
CA SER A 48 16.86 -11.52 -13.89
C SER A 48 15.45 -10.93 -13.83
N LEU A 49 14.62 -11.19 -14.84
CA LEU A 49 13.21 -10.78 -14.87
C LEU A 49 12.41 -11.44 -13.74
N VAL A 50 12.57 -12.76 -13.56
CA VAL A 50 11.89 -13.52 -12.50
C VAL A 50 12.33 -13.04 -11.12
N ASN A 51 13.63 -12.80 -10.90
CA ASN A 51 14.13 -12.26 -9.64
C ASN A 51 13.62 -10.86 -9.36
N THR A 52 13.52 -10.00 -10.38
CA THR A 52 12.96 -8.66 -10.25
C THR A 52 11.48 -8.72 -9.90
N LEU A 53 10.71 -9.57 -10.57
CA LEU A 53 9.29 -9.80 -10.25
C LEU A 53 9.14 -10.36 -8.83
N ALA A 54 9.93 -11.35 -8.45
CA ALA A 54 9.91 -11.93 -7.11
C ALA A 54 10.27 -10.90 -6.02
N ALA A 55 11.12 -9.92 -6.31
CA ALA A 55 11.47 -8.84 -5.38
C ALA A 55 10.38 -7.75 -5.26
N ILE A 56 9.62 -7.51 -6.33
CA ILE A 56 8.57 -6.48 -6.38
C ILE A 56 7.22 -7.01 -5.89
N LEU A 57 6.89 -8.26 -6.20
CA LEU A 57 5.60 -8.89 -5.88
C LEU A 57 5.21 -8.79 -4.39
N PRO A 58 6.07 -9.15 -3.41
CA PRO A 58 5.71 -9.04 -1.99
C PRO A 58 5.50 -7.59 -1.55
N LYS A 59 6.25 -6.62 -2.13
CA LYS A 59 6.08 -5.20 -1.83
C LYS A 59 4.74 -4.68 -2.36
N LEU A 60 4.36 -5.07 -3.56
CA LEU A 60 3.04 -4.76 -4.14
C LEU A 60 1.92 -5.36 -3.31
N MET A 61 2.04 -6.63 -2.91
CA MET A 61 1.06 -7.28 -2.05
C MET A 61 0.90 -6.55 -0.71
N TYR A 62 2.00 -6.15 -0.07
CA TYR A 62 1.95 -5.39 1.17
C TYR A 62 1.24 -4.04 1.00
N LEU A 63 1.54 -3.30 -0.08
CA LEU A 63 0.86 -2.04 -0.39
C LEU A 63 -0.65 -2.26 -0.56
N ILE A 64 -1.07 -3.29 -1.31
CA ILE A 64 -2.49 -3.60 -1.52
C ILE A 64 -3.17 -3.89 -0.18
N VAL A 65 -2.57 -4.73 0.67
CA VAL A 65 -3.12 -5.05 2.00
C VAL A 65 -3.29 -3.78 2.84
N MET A 66 -2.28 -2.91 2.87
CA MET A 66 -2.33 -1.67 3.64
C MET A 66 -3.39 -0.69 3.12
N VAL A 67 -3.56 -0.57 1.80
CA VAL A 67 -4.66 0.21 1.20
C VAL A 67 -6.01 -0.33 1.65
N VAL A 68 -6.21 -1.65 1.58
CA VAL A 68 -7.47 -2.30 1.99
C VAL A 68 -7.77 -2.04 3.46
N VAL A 69 -6.77 -2.17 4.35
CA VAL A 69 -6.92 -1.86 5.78
C VAL A 69 -7.32 -0.40 6.00
N GLY A 70 -6.67 0.55 5.30
CA GLY A 70 -7.01 1.97 5.36
C GLY A 70 -8.47 2.23 4.95
N PHE A 71 -8.93 1.62 3.86
CA PHE A 71 -10.33 1.71 3.42
C PHE A 71 -11.32 1.12 4.42
N ILE A 72 -10.99 -0.03 5.04
CA ILE A 72 -11.84 -0.64 6.07
C ILE A 72 -11.98 0.29 7.28
N LEU A 73 -10.89 0.90 7.74
CA LEU A 73 -10.90 1.84 8.86
C LEU A 73 -11.76 3.07 8.56
N ILE A 74 -11.64 3.64 7.35
CA ILE A 74 -12.48 4.78 6.92
C ILE A 74 -13.95 4.36 6.82
N SER A 75 -14.23 3.22 6.20
CA SER A 75 -15.60 2.69 6.06
C SER A 75 -16.28 2.53 7.41
N LYS A 76 -15.58 1.91 8.38
CA LYS A 76 -16.07 1.77 9.75
C LYS A 76 -16.18 3.11 10.48
N GLY A 77 -15.22 4.00 10.30
CA GLY A 77 -15.28 5.35 10.87
C GLY A 77 -16.50 6.14 10.37
N ILE A 78 -16.82 6.08 9.08
CA ILE A 78 -18.01 6.69 8.49
C ILE A 78 -19.28 6.05 9.07
N GLU A 79 -19.33 4.72 9.16
CA GLU A 79 -20.47 3.99 9.75
C GLU A 79 -20.79 4.45 11.17
N PHE A 80 -19.76 4.68 12.01
CA PHE A 80 -19.93 5.24 13.36
C PHE A 80 -20.41 6.69 13.37
N LEU A 81 -20.09 7.47 12.33
CA LEU A 81 -20.55 8.86 12.19
C LEU A 81 -22.01 8.94 11.73
N THR A 82 -22.43 8.05 10.83
CA THR A 82 -23.80 8.01 10.29
C THR A 82 -24.80 7.27 11.16
N ARG A 83 -24.39 6.26 11.96
CA ARG A 83 -25.29 5.57 12.91
C ARG A 83 -25.75 6.43 14.11
N VAL A 84 -25.14 7.60 14.34
CA VAL A 84 -25.51 8.52 15.45
C VAL A 84 -26.43 9.65 14.94
N ARG A 85 -27.34 9.31 14.04
CA ARG A 85 -28.39 10.21 13.55
C ARG A 85 -29.74 9.54 13.83
#